data_AF-A0A6H2BU78-F1
#
_entry.id   AF-A0A6H2BU78-F1
#
_cell.length_a   1.000
_cell.length_b   1.000
_cell.length_c   1.000
_cell.angle_alpha   90.00
_cell.angle_beta   90.00
_cell.angle_gamma   90.00
#
_symmetry.space_group_name_H-M   'P 1'
#
loop_
_entity.id
_entity.type
_entity.pdbx_description
1 polymer ?
#
loop_
_entity_poly.entity_id
_entity_poly.type
_entity_poly.pdbx_seq_one_letter_code
_entity_poly.pdbx_strand_id
1 'polypeptide(L)'
;MSKTYTVEINHQGTTYTLQVPEDETILNAASATGLDLPTSCGAGVCTTCAALVTEGTVEQADGMGVSPDLQKQGYALLCVAKPLSDLKIETEKEDIVYQAQFGKG
;
A
#
# COMPACT_ATOMS: atom_id res chain seq x y z
N MET A 1 10.74 7.79 20.16
CA MET A 1 9.99 8.44 19.07
C MET A 1 10.18 7.54 17.88
N SER A 2 9.10 7.03 17.27
CA SER A 2 9.20 6.26 16.03
C SER A 2 9.71 7.15 14.91
N LYS A 3 10.50 6.58 13.99
CA LYS A 3 10.93 7.30 12.79
C LYS A 3 9.70 7.56 11.92
N THR A 4 9.71 8.67 11.20
CA THR A 4 8.64 9.05 10.29
C THR A 4 9.21 9.20 8.89
N TYR A 5 8.44 8.79 7.90
CA TYR A 5 8.80 8.85 6.49
C TYR A 5 7.80 9.69 5.71
N THR A 6 8.29 10.33 4.66
CA THR A 6 7.45 11.06 3.70
C THR A 6 6.88 10.06 2.71
N VAL A 7 5.57 9.97 2.64
CA VAL A 7 4.87 9.08 1.70
C VAL A 7 4.06 9.95 0.75
N GLU A 8 4.41 9.88 -0.54
CA GLU A 8 3.68 10.50 -1.64
C GLU A 8 2.75 9.47 -2.27
N ILE A 9 1.44 9.75 -2.26
CA ILE A 9 0.40 8.86 -2.77
C ILE A 9 -0.28 9.54 -3.96
N ASN A 10 -0.18 8.92 -5.13
CA ASN A 10 -1.01 9.23 -6.28
C ASN A 10 -2.33 8.44 -6.18
N HIS A 11 -3.43 9.16 -6.01
CA HIS A 11 -4.77 8.62 -5.92
C HIS A 11 -5.71 9.36 -6.86
N GLN A 12 -6.29 8.66 -7.83
CA GLN A 12 -7.23 9.23 -8.82
C GLN A 12 -6.64 10.45 -9.55
N GLY A 13 -5.34 10.43 -9.83
CA GLY A 13 -4.62 11.52 -10.51
C GLY A 13 -4.31 12.73 -9.63
N THR A 14 -4.59 12.66 -8.32
CA THR A 14 -4.19 13.68 -7.35
C THR A 14 -3.07 13.15 -6.46
N THR A 15 -2.02 13.95 -6.26
CA THR A 15 -0.90 13.61 -5.39
C THR A 15 -1.12 14.16 -3.98
N TYR A 16 -1.03 13.28 -2.98
CA TYR A 16 -1.11 13.58 -1.56
C TYR A 16 0.23 13.28 -0.91
N THR A 17 0.70 14.15 -0.02
CA THR A 17 1.95 13.93 0.73
C THR A 17 1.62 13.89 2.21
N LEU A 18 2.01 12.80 2.88
CA LEU A 18 1.75 12.57 4.29
C LEU A 18 3.03 12.12 5.02
N GLN A 19 3.04 12.33 6.32
CA GLN A 19 4.09 11.88 7.23
C GLN A 19 3.60 10.60 7.92
N VAL A 20 4.29 9.48 7.70
CA VAL A 20 3.86 8.16 8.17
C VAL A 20 4.89 7.60 9.15
N PRO A 21 4.54 7.36 10.42
CA PRO A 21 5.38 6.65 11.36
C PRO A 21 5.72 5.23 10.88
N GLU A 22 6.94 4.77 11.15
CA GLU A 22 7.41 3.43 10.76
C GLU A 22 6.61 2.29 11.42
N ASP A 23 5.93 2.57 12.53
CA ASP A 23 5.08 1.63 13.26
C ASP A 23 3.60 1.67 12.84
N GLU A 24 3.22 2.59 11.96
CA GLU A 24 1.86 2.80 11.45
C GLU A 24 1.68 2.29 10.00
N THR A 25 0.48 1.81 9.67
CA THR A 25 0.17 1.41 8.29
C THR A 25 -0.16 2.62 7.44
N ILE A 26 0.21 2.56 6.16
CA ILE A 26 0.00 3.66 5.21
C ILE A 26 -1.50 3.98 5.07
N LEU A 27 -2.38 2.97 5.08
CA LEU A 27 -3.84 3.17 5.03
C LEU A 27 -4.36 3.95 6.24
N ASN A 28 -3.91 3.62 7.45
CA ASN A 28 -4.36 4.30 8.67
C ASN A 28 -3.89 5.76 8.69
N ALA A 29 -2.62 6.00 8.34
CA ALA A 29 -2.08 7.35 8.25
C ALA A 29 -2.81 8.19 7.19
N ALA A 30 -3.13 7.61 6.03
CA ALA A 30 -3.94 8.29 5.00
C ALA A 30 -5.34 8.65 5.54
N SER A 31 -6.03 7.70 6.18
CA SER A 31 -7.37 7.94 6.75
C SER A 31 -7.36 9.03 7.83
N ALA A 32 -6.32 9.09 8.66
CA ALA A 32 -6.16 10.15 9.66
C ALA A 32 -6.04 11.56 9.06
N THR A 33 -5.64 11.67 7.80
CA THR A 33 -5.60 12.95 7.05
C THR A 33 -6.88 13.25 6.27
N GLY A 34 -7.87 12.35 6.30
CA GLY A 34 -9.09 12.43 5.50
C GLY A 34 -8.94 11.93 4.06
N LEU A 35 -7.82 11.27 3.73
CA LEU A 35 -7.64 10.58 2.45
C LEU A 35 -8.20 9.16 2.55
N ASP A 36 -9.39 8.97 1.99
CA ASP A 36 -10.05 7.67 1.93
C ASP A 36 -9.50 6.84 0.77
N LEU A 37 -8.73 5.80 1.10
CA LEU A 37 -8.23 4.82 0.13
C LEU A 37 -9.09 3.54 0.16
N PRO A 38 -9.25 2.85 -0.98
CA PRO A 38 -10.08 1.66 -1.06
C PRO A 38 -9.59 0.54 -0.13
N THR A 39 -10.50 0.00 0.68
CA THR A 39 -10.25 -1.12 1.58
C THR A 39 -11.51 -1.96 1.75
N SER A 40 -11.34 -3.26 2.00
CA SER A 40 -12.45 -4.19 2.26
C SER A 40 -12.20 -5.01 3.53
N CYS A 41 -11.15 -5.83 3.55
CA CYS A 41 -10.87 -6.69 4.71
C CYS A 41 -10.08 -6.00 5.84
N GLY A 42 -9.25 -5.00 5.51
CA GLY A 42 -8.33 -4.36 6.47
C GLY A 42 -7.28 -5.29 7.11
N ALA A 43 -7.13 -6.52 6.61
CA ALA A 43 -6.36 -7.59 7.27
C ALA A 43 -5.31 -8.23 6.35
N GLY A 44 -4.96 -7.57 5.24
CA GLY A 44 -3.92 -8.05 4.32
C GLY A 44 -4.31 -9.28 3.49
N VAL A 45 -5.58 -9.65 3.43
CA VAL A 45 -6.04 -10.88 2.72
C VAL A 45 -6.73 -10.65 1.37
N CYS A 46 -7.37 -9.50 1.19
CA CYS A 46 -7.96 -9.10 -0.11
C CYS A 46 -7.01 -8.21 -0.90
N THR A 47 -7.37 -7.87 -2.13
CA THR A 47 -6.56 -7.04 -3.05
C THR A 47 -7.06 -5.59 -3.17
N THR A 48 -8.13 -5.21 -2.47
CA THR A 48 -8.79 -3.90 -2.61
C THR A 48 -7.89 -2.70 -2.31
N CYS A 49 -7.00 -2.84 -1.31
CA CYS A 49 -6.04 -1.80 -0.96
C CYS A 49 -4.69 -1.93 -1.70
N ALA A 50 -4.67 -2.66 -2.82
CA ALA A 50 -3.44 -2.86 -3.59
C ALA A 50 -2.96 -1.56 -4.23
N ALA A 51 -1.67 -1.32 -4.09
CA ALA A 51 -0.96 -0.21 -4.69
C ALA A 51 0.42 -0.68 -5.20
N LEU A 52 1.07 0.16 -5.99
CA LEU A 52 2.42 -0.05 -6.48
C LEU A 52 3.35 0.97 -5.83
N VAL A 53 4.36 0.49 -5.10
CA VAL A 53 5.47 1.29 -4.60
C VAL A 53 6.45 1.51 -5.75
N THR A 54 6.51 2.73 -6.26
CA THR A 54 7.38 3.12 -7.38
C THR A 54 8.75 3.60 -6.92
N GLU A 55 8.84 4.07 -5.67
CA GLU A 55 10.08 4.48 -5.00
C GLU A 55 10.02 4.09 -3.53
N GLY A 56 11.15 3.62 -2.99
CA GLY A 56 11.29 3.21 -1.60
C GLY A 56 10.83 1.77 -1.30
N THR A 57 10.73 1.43 -0.03
CA THR A 57 10.37 0.07 0.41
C THR A 57 9.43 0.06 1.61
N VAL A 58 8.61 -0.98 1.66
CA VAL A 58 7.65 -1.24 2.75
C VAL A 58 7.92 -2.58 3.40
N GLU A 59 7.55 -2.70 4.67
CA GLU A 59 7.33 -3.98 5.34
C GLU A 59 5.85 -4.34 5.26
N GLN A 60 5.53 -5.58 4.86
CA GLN A 60 4.15 -6.08 4.78
C GLN A 60 4.06 -7.57 5.10
N ALA A 61 4.58 -7.99 6.27
CA ALA A 61 4.60 -9.41 6.66
C ALA A 61 3.21 -10.07 6.66
N ASP A 62 2.16 -9.29 6.96
CA ASP A 62 0.76 -9.75 7.00
C ASP A 62 0.05 -9.67 5.62
N GLY A 63 0.77 -9.32 4.55
CA GLY A 63 0.25 -9.12 3.19
C GLY A 63 -0.01 -10.42 2.42
N MET A 64 -0.82 -11.34 2.96
CA MET A 64 -1.11 -12.65 2.33
C MET A 64 -1.87 -12.55 1.01
N GLY A 65 -2.61 -11.47 0.78
CA GLY A 65 -3.38 -11.19 -0.44
C GLY A 65 -2.52 -10.73 -1.62
N VAL A 66 -1.20 -10.60 -1.46
CA VAL A 66 -0.24 -10.30 -2.53
C VAL A 66 0.94 -11.27 -2.51
N SER A 67 1.18 -11.95 -3.62
CA SER A 67 2.16 -13.03 -3.72
C SER A 67 3.59 -12.49 -3.61
N PRO A 68 4.55 -13.30 -3.12
CA PRO A 68 5.93 -12.85 -2.98
C PRO A 68 6.56 -12.29 -4.27
N ASP A 69 6.17 -12.79 -5.44
CA ASP A 69 6.69 -12.30 -6.71
C ASP A 69 6.09 -10.95 -7.14
N LEU A 70 4.84 -10.66 -6.76
CA LEU A 70 4.25 -9.33 -6.93
C LEU A 70 4.82 -8.35 -5.89
N GLN A 71 5.09 -8.80 -4.67
CA GLN A 71 5.77 -7.98 -3.66
C GLN A 71 7.15 -7.52 -4.15
N LYS A 72 7.93 -8.41 -4.78
CA LYS A 72 9.22 -8.04 -5.41
C LYS A 72 9.09 -7.06 -6.57
N GLN A 73 7.94 -7.00 -7.22
CA GLN A 73 7.63 -6.03 -8.28
C GLN A 73 7.16 -4.68 -7.71
N GLY A 74 7.11 -4.53 -6.38
CA GLY A 74 6.69 -3.31 -5.69
C GLY A 74 5.20 -3.27 -5.33
N TYR A 75 4.42 -4.32 -5.61
CA TYR A 75 3.01 -4.33 -5.21
C TYR A 75 2.88 -4.55 -3.70
N ALA A 76 2.05 -3.73 -3.07
CA ALA A 76 1.81 -3.76 -1.64
C ALA A 76 0.33 -3.60 -1.28
N LEU A 77 -0.06 -4.13 -0.12
CA LEU A 77 -1.38 -3.94 0.46
C LEU A 77 -1.32 -2.86 1.53
N LEU A 78 -1.84 -1.66 1.22
CA LEU A 78 -1.67 -0.48 2.10
C LEU A 78 -2.26 -0.65 3.50
N CYS A 79 -3.24 -1.57 3.67
CA CYS A 79 -3.85 -1.85 4.98
C CYS A 79 -2.89 -2.48 5.99
N VAL A 80 -1.82 -3.14 5.53
CA VAL A 80 -0.82 -3.81 6.38
C VAL A 80 0.62 -3.36 6.07
N ALA A 81 0.81 -2.54 5.03
CA ALA A 81 2.12 -2.03 4.66
C ALA A 81 2.54 -0.87 5.57
N LYS A 82 3.77 -0.96 6.09
CA LYS A 82 4.44 0.09 6.88
C LYS A 82 5.68 0.59 6.14
N PRO A 83 6.00 1.89 6.17
CA PRO A 83 7.14 2.44 5.47
C PRO A 83 8.48 2.04 6.12
N LEU A 84 9.46 1.67 5.30
CA LEU A 84 10.87 1.51 5.72
C LEU A 84 11.79 2.62 5.16
N SER A 85 11.25 3.46 4.27
CA SER A 85 11.89 4.62 3.67
C SER A 85 10.83 5.65 3.28
N ASP A 86 11.26 6.80 2.75
CA ASP A 86 10.34 7.66 1.99
C ASP A 86 9.81 6.88 0.78
N LEU A 87 8.55 7.14 0.40
CA LEU A 87 7.82 6.35 -0.58
C LEU A 87 7.17 7.22 -1.66
N LYS A 88 7.06 6.65 -2.87
CA LYS A 88 6.08 7.06 -3.89
C LYS A 88 5.18 5.90 -4.24
N ILE A 89 3.87 6.11 -4.16
CA ILE A 89 2.85 5.06 -4.25
C ILE A 89 1.81 5.42 -5.30
N GLU A 90 1.52 4.47 -6.18
CA GLU A 90 0.43 4.54 -7.16
C GLU A 90 -0.70 3.61 -6.72
N THR A 91 -1.85 4.17 -6.35
CA THR A 91 -3.02 3.38 -5.92
C THR A 91 -3.77 2.77 -7.10
N GLU A 92 -4.97 2.19 -6.87
CA GLU A 92 -5.84 1.66 -7.93
C GLU A 92 -5.19 0.48 -8.69
N LYS A 93 -4.56 -0.43 -7.95
CA LYS A 93 -3.88 -1.62 -8.51
C LYS A 93 -4.59 -2.93 -8.20
N GLU A 94 -5.81 -2.88 -7.64
CA GLU A 94 -6.61 -4.06 -7.31
C GLU A 94 -6.76 -5.00 -8.50
N ASP A 95 -7.25 -4.51 -9.65
CA ASP A 95 -7.48 -5.34 -10.83
C ASP A 95 -6.19 -6.03 -11.31
N ILE A 96 -5.07 -5.31 -11.31
CA ILE A 96 -3.77 -5.86 -11.75
C ILE A 96 -3.34 -6.99 -10.80
N VAL A 97 -3.38 -6.75 -9.49
CA VAL A 97 -2.98 -7.74 -8.48
C VAL A 97 -3.95 -8.93 -8.47
N TYR A 98 -5.25 -8.68 -8.60
CA TYR A 98 -6.28 -9.73 -8.67
C TYR A 98 -6.06 -10.63 -9.88
N GLN A 99 -5.93 -10.05 -11.09
CA GLN A 99 -5.74 -10.83 -12.31
C GLN A 99 -4.42 -11.60 -12.31
N ALA A 100 -3.33 -10.98 -11.84
CA ALA A 100 -2.03 -11.63 -11.79
C ALA A 100 -2.00 -12.87 -10.87
N GLN A 101 -2.82 -12.89 -9.82
CA GLN A 101 -2.85 -13.99 -8.85
C GLN A 101 -3.96 -15.02 -9.11
N PHE A 102 -5.16 -14.55 -9.43
CA PHE A 102 -6.37 -15.37 -9.46
C PHE A 102 -6.98 -15.48 -10.87
N GLY A 103 -6.59 -14.62 -11.80
CA GLY A 103 -7.12 -14.57 -13.16
C GLY A 103 -6.60 -15.66 -14.11
N LYS A 104 -5.76 -16.58 -13.64
CA LYS A 104 -5.34 -17.75 -14.41
C LYS A 104 -6.42 -18.84 -14.34
N GLY A 105 -7.46 -18.65 -15.14
CA GLY A 105 -8.41 -19.70 -15.55
C GLY A 105 -8.03 -20.27 -16.92
#